data_AF-A0A0D0QZK8-F1
#
_entry.id   AF-A0A0D0QZK8-F1
#
_cell.length_a   1.000
_cell.length_b   1.000
_cell.length_c   1.000
_cell.angle_alpha   90.00
_cell.angle_beta   90.00
_cell.angle_gamma   90.00
#
_symmetry.space_group_name_H-M   'P 1'
#
loop_
_entity.id
_entity.type
_entity.pdbx_description
1 polymer ?
#
loop_
_entity_poly.entity_id
_entity_poly.type
_entity_poly.pdbx_seq_one_letter_code
_entity_poly.pdbx_strand_id
1 'polypeptide(L)' 'MKQDSVTHILLLIAGILIFINGIFAFENSVPMIIVSSFFIVIGSICTVFASLLIFKKYKS' A
#
# COMPACT_ATOMS: atom_id res chain seq x y z
N MET A 1 -12.30 -19.73 4.42
CA MET A 1 -10.88 -19.36 4.54
C MET A 1 -10.79 -18.26 5.59
N LYS A 2 -10.20 -18.52 6.76
CA LYS A 2 -10.00 -17.47 7.77
C LYS A 2 -9.21 -16.35 7.09
N GLN A 3 -9.79 -15.17 6.96
CA GLN A 3 -9.02 -13.96 6.64
C GLN A 3 -8.17 -13.67 7.88
N ASP A 4 -7.10 -14.44 8.00
CA ASP A 4 -6.19 -14.40 9.12
C ASP A 4 -5.62 -13.00 9.19
N SER A 5 -5.59 -12.44 10.39
CA SER A 5 -5.15 -11.06 10.67
C SER A 5 -3.81 -10.74 9.99
N VAL A 6 -3.00 -11.78 9.77
CA VAL A 6 -1.76 -11.81 9.00
C VAL A 6 -1.91 -11.23 7.59
N THR A 7 -2.95 -11.59 6.82
CA THR A 7 -3.13 -11.07 5.45
C THR A 7 -3.41 -9.57 5.44
N HIS A 8 -4.13 -9.05 6.43
CA HIS A 8 -4.41 -7.61 6.54
C HIS A 8 -3.17 -6.82 6.97
N ILE A 9 -2.37 -7.39 7.87
CA ILE A 9 -1.07 -6.82 8.26
C ILE A 9 -0.10 -6.83 7.09
N LEU A 10 -0.03 -7.93 6.33
CA LEU A 10 0.78 -8.00 5.11
C LEU A 10 0.34 -6.97 4.08
N LEU A 11 -0.97 -6.77 3.89
CA LEU A 11 -1.49 -5.77 2.95
C LEU A 11 -1.10 -4.35 3.36
N LEU A 12 -1.10 -4.07 4.67
CA LEU A 12 -0.67 -2.79 5.22
C LEU A 12 0.83 -2.56 5.00
N ILE A 13 1.66 -3.57 5.29
CA ILE A 13 3.11 -3.52 5.06
C ILE A 13 3.42 -3.35 3.56
N ALA A 14 2.72 -4.08 2.69
CA ALA A 14 2.87 -3.97 1.25
C ALA A 14 2.47 -2.57 0.74
N GLY A 15 1.37 -2.00 1.25
CA GLY A 15 0.95 -0.63 0.92
C GLY A 15 2.01 0.42 1.28
N ILE A 16 2.59 0.32 2.48
CA ILE A 16 3.67 1.21 2.93
C ILE A 16 4.93 1.03 2.08
N LEU A 17 5.35 -0.20 1.80
CA LEU A 17 6.51 -0.49 0.96
C LEU A 17 6.36 0.08 -0.45
N ILE A 18 5.18 -0.09 -1.07
CA ILE A 18 4.88 0.47 -2.40
C ILE A 18 4.88 2.00 -2.35
N PHE A 19 4.31 2.60 -1.31
CA PHE A 19 4.27 4.05 -1.16
C PHE A 19 5.69 4.64 -1.01
N ILE A 20 6.51 4.04 -0.16
CA ILE A 20 7.92 4.43 0.01
C ILE A 20 8.68 4.24 -1.31
N ASN A 21 8.46 3.13 -2.02
CA ASN A 21 9.10 2.88 -3.32
C ASN A 21 8.70 3.91 -4.39
N GLY A 22 7.43 4.34 -4.39
CA GLY A 22 6.98 5.44 -5.23
C GLY A 22 7.72 6.75 -4.92
N ILE A 23 7.90 7.09 -3.64
CA ILE A 23 8.61 8.32 -3.22
C ILE A 23 10.11 8.26 -3.52
N PHE A 24 10.73 7.09 -3.31
CA PHE A 24 12.17 6.88 -3.50
C PHE A 24 12.54 6.55 -4.97
N ALA A 25 11.69 6.82 -5.95
CA ALA A 25 12.02 6.57 -7.35
C ALA A 25 13.32 7.33 -7.75
N PHE A 26 14.44 6.60 -7.80
CA PHE A 26 15.79 7.14 -7.83
C PHE A 26 16.19 7.73 -9.21
N GLU A 27 15.48 7.37 -10.27
CA GLU A 27 15.78 7.88 -11.61
C GLU A 27 14.75 8.94 -12.03
N ASN A 28 15.24 10.13 -12.41
CA ASN A 28 14.43 11.20 -13.01
C ASN A 28 14.13 10.94 -14.50
N SER A 29 13.94 9.69 -14.89
CA SER A 29 13.49 9.37 -16.24
C SER A 29 11.97 9.53 -16.32
N VAL A 30 11.48 10.10 -17.42
CA VAL A 30 10.02 10.27 -17.69
C VAL A 30 9.22 8.99 -17.40
N PRO A 31 9.62 7.79 -17.85
CA PRO A 31 8.90 6.56 -17.52
C PRO A 31 8.89 6.25 -16.01
N MET A 32 9.98 6.52 -15.29
CA MET A 32 10.07 6.25 -13.86
C MET A 32 9.16 7.18 -13.04
N ILE A 33 9.01 8.44 -13.44
CA ILE A 33 8.09 9.40 -12.81
C ILE A 33 6.63 8.93 -12.97
N ILE A 34 6.28 8.43 -14.15
CA ILE A 34 4.94 7.89 -14.42
C ILE A 34 4.70 6.68 -13.50
N VAL A 35 5.62 5.70 -13.46
CA VAL A 35 5.48 4.50 -12.62
C VAL A 35 5.43 4.85 -11.13
N SER A 36 6.27 5.79 -10.69
CA SER A 36 6.27 6.34 -9.32
C SER A 36 4.91 6.91 -8.94
N SER A 37 4.31 7.72 -9.82
CA SER A 37 2.99 8.30 -9.56
C SER A 37 1.90 7.23 -9.39
N PHE A 38 1.93 6.17 -10.20
CA PHE A 38 1.03 5.03 -10.04
C PHE A 38 1.26 4.30 -8.72
N PHE A 39 2.52 4.07 -8.33
CA PHE A 39 2.84 3.44 -7.04
C PHE A 39 2.41 4.28 -5.84
N ILE A 40 2.52 5.61 -5.88
CA ILE A 40 2.04 6.48 -4.80
C ILE A 40 0.52 6.35 -4.64
N VAL A 41 -0.23 6.35 -5.76
CA VAL A 41 -1.69 6.23 -5.76
C VAL A 41 -2.13 4.85 -5.26
N ILE A 42 -1.56 3.78 -5.83
CA ILE A 42 -1.89 2.40 -5.46
C ILE A 42 -1.50 2.12 -4.00
N GLY A 43 -0.31 2.54 -3.57
CA GLY A 43 0.16 2.40 -2.20
C GLY A 43 -0.76 3.10 -1.21
N SER A 44 -1.22 4.31 -1.52
CA SER A 44 -2.17 5.06 -0.69
C SER A 44 -3.51 4.33 -0.56
N ILE A 45 -4.07 3.85 -1.68
CA ILE A 45 -5.34 3.10 -1.67
C ILE A 45 -5.21 1.80 -0.86
N CYS A 46 -4.14 1.02 -1.09
CA CYS A 46 -3.88 -0.20 -0.33
C CYS A 46 -3.77 0.07 1.17
N THR A 47 -3.09 1.14 1.57
CA THR A 47 -2.87 1.47 2.99
C THR A 47 -4.19 1.88 3.67
N VAL A 48 -5.02 2.68 2.98
CA VAL A 48 -6.35 3.07 3.48
C VAL A 48 -7.27 1.85 3.58
N PHE A 49 -7.29 1.00 2.56
CA PHE A 49 -8.14 -0.19 2.53
C PHE A 49 -7.72 -1.22 3.59
N ALA A 50 -6.41 -1.44 3.76
CA ALA A 50 -5.88 -2.28 4.82
C ALA A 50 -6.23 -1.74 6.21
N SER A 51 -6.10 -0.42 6.41
CA SER A 51 -6.48 0.22 7.67
C SER A 51 -7.97 0.06 7.96
N LEU A 52 -8.84 0.32 6.99
CA LEU A 52 -10.29 0.13 7.12
C LEU A 52 -10.67 -1.32 7.45
N LEU A 53 -10.02 -2.31 6.81
CA LEU A 53 -10.25 -3.72 7.10
C LEU A 53 -9.82 -4.10 8.52
N ILE A 54 -8.67 -3.59 8.98
CA ILE A 54 -8.19 -3.80 10.35
C ILE A 54 -9.14 -3.15 11.36
N PHE A 55 -9.55 -1.91 11.14
CA PHE A 55 -10.52 -1.21 12.00
C PHE A 55 -11.87 -1.93 12.06
N LYS A 56 -12.37 -2.41 10.92
CA LYS A 56 -13.63 -3.17 10.87
C LYS A 56 -13.52 -4.50 11.62
N LYS A 57 -12.37 -5.18 11.56
CA LYS A 57 -12.09 -6.39 12.32
C LYS A 57 -11.98 -6.14 13.82
N TYR A 58 -11.45 -4.98 14.22
CA TYR A 58 -11.30 -4.61 15.64
C TYR A 58 -12.62 -4.18 16.30
N LYS A 59 -13.59 -3.70 15.51
CA LYS A 59 -14.93 -3.28 15.99
C LYS A 59 -15.97 -4.42 16.01
N SER A 60 -15.65 -5.58 15.42
CA SER A 60 -16.50 -6.77 15.38
C SER A 60 -16.19 -7.74 16.51
#